data_AF-A0A517WWR3-F1
#
_entry.id   AF-A0A517WWR3-F1
#
_cell.length_a   1.000
_cell.length_b   1.000
_cell.length_c   1.000
_cell.angle_alpha   90.00
_cell.angle_beta   90.00
_cell.angle_gamma   90.00
#
_symmetry.space_group_name_H-M   'P 1'
#
loop_
_entity.id
_entity.type
_entity.pdbx_description
1 polymer ?
#
loop_
_entity_poly.entity_id
_entity_poly.type
_entity_poly.pdbx_seq_one_letter_code
_entity_poly.pdbx_strand_id
1 'polypeptide(L)'
;MNAREKVVKVRCSKCGRGYRNHLVLFETKKEYGDPDIGWTHDEFHQLIQCRGCDTFRYRRFNIELEYNPPEHRSDPYDIQIYPNDESESELRKPIQFKNNLEEEGSLVPENVWKMYRETIHCFNANARTMAGGGLRATVEAICLSQKINNGNLQKKIDELAKRNLLTTAQAELLHEERYIGNSALHEMTTPSSQDIEDGLEIVEGLINTIYILPSKAEALRKRRTTRGKSKINAKQSSSQKSNSHKQL
;
A
#
# COMPACT_ATOMS: atom_id res chain seq x y z
N MET A 1 30.23 -31.24 -21.00
CA MET A 1 30.35 -31.04 -19.54
C MET A 1 29.27 -30.04 -19.14
N ASN A 2 28.20 -30.48 -18.49
CA ASN A 2 27.09 -29.60 -18.13
C ASN A 2 27.58 -28.60 -17.07
N ALA A 3 27.61 -27.32 -17.42
CA ALA A 3 27.80 -26.24 -16.46
C ALA A 3 26.75 -26.41 -15.36
N ARG A 4 27.18 -26.53 -14.10
CA ARG A 4 26.26 -26.65 -12.97
C ARG A 4 25.35 -25.43 -12.96
N GLU A 5 24.04 -25.65 -12.93
CA GLU A 5 23.05 -24.58 -12.83
C GLU A 5 23.33 -23.73 -11.59
N LYS A 6 23.53 -22.42 -11.78
CA LYS A 6 23.76 -21.47 -10.68
C LYS A 6 22.42 -21.09 -10.08
N VAL A 7 22.24 -21.37 -8.79
CA VAL A 7 21.00 -21.10 -8.06
C VAL A 7 21.28 -20.11 -6.92
N VAL A 8 20.41 -19.12 -6.77
CA VAL A 8 20.47 -18.13 -5.67
C VAL A 8 19.18 -18.17 -4.85
N LYS A 9 19.28 -17.84 -3.56
CA LYS A 9 18.11 -17.69 -2.68
C LYS A 9 17.74 -16.22 -2.57
N VAL A 10 16.57 -15.88 -3.08
CA VAL A 10 16.03 -14.51 -3.14
C VAL A 10 14.56 -14.57 -2.77
N ARG A 11 14.00 -13.51 -2.16
CA ARG A 11 12.53 -13.42 -1.97
C ARG A 11 11.86 -13.43 -3.35
N CYS A 12 10.62 -13.91 -3.44
CA CYS A 12 9.87 -13.86 -4.70
C CYS A 12 8.68 -12.93 -4.54
N SER A 13 8.57 -11.93 -5.42
CA SER A 13 7.48 -10.95 -5.40
C SER A 13 6.09 -11.57 -5.59
N LYS A 14 5.99 -12.68 -6.34
CA LYS A 14 4.71 -13.34 -6.65
C LYS A 14 4.35 -14.48 -5.68
N CYS A 15 5.34 -15.27 -5.25
CA CYS A 15 5.06 -16.40 -4.34
C CYS A 15 4.74 -15.95 -2.90
N GLY A 16 5.26 -14.79 -2.49
CA GLY A 16 5.21 -14.35 -1.10
C GLY A 16 5.95 -15.28 -0.11
N ARG A 17 6.09 -14.82 1.14
CA ARG A 17 6.61 -15.56 2.31
C ARG A 17 7.99 -16.21 2.13
N GLY A 18 9.06 -15.47 2.46
CA GLY A 18 10.42 -16.01 2.66
C GLY A 18 11.24 -16.20 1.37
N TYR A 19 12.46 -16.72 1.53
CA TYR A 19 13.38 -16.96 0.41
C TYR A 19 12.95 -18.14 -0.47
N ARG A 20 13.18 -18.03 -1.78
CA ARG A 20 12.94 -19.06 -2.79
C ARG A 20 14.18 -19.26 -3.65
N ASN A 21 14.32 -20.46 -4.17
CA ASN A 21 15.36 -20.77 -5.14
C ASN A 21 15.01 -20.10 -6.48
N HIS A 22 15.94 -19.29 -6.98
CA HIS A 22 15.88 -18.70 -8.31
C HIS A 22 17.06 -19.24 -9.14
N LEU A 23 16.77 -19.65 -10.36
CA LEU A 23 17.78 -20.03 -11.34
C LEU A 23 18.41 -18.76 -11.92
N VAL A 24 19.73 -18.68 -11.97
CA VAL A 24 20.44 -17.59 -12.68
C VAL A 24 20.45 -17.92 -14.17
N LEU A 25 19.68 -17.17 -14.95
CA LEU A 25 19.54 -17.36 -16.40
C LEU A 25 20.66 -16.66 -17.18
N PHE A 26 21.10 -15.51 -16.68
CA PHE A 26 22.17 -14.73 -17.26
C PHE A 26 22.97 -14.02 -16.16
N GLU A 27 24.28 -13.93 -16.35
CA GLU A 27 25.19 -13.20 -15.47
C GLU A 27 26.23 -12.45 -16.32
N THR A 28 26.43 -11.18 -16.02
CA THR A 28 27.56 -10.39 -16.52
C THR A 28 28.15 -9.59 -15.36
N LYS A 29 29.41 -9.17 -15.51
CA LYS A 29 30.07 -8.28 -14.55
C LYS A 29 30.56 -7.01 -15.22
N LYS A 30 30.69 -5.95 -14.43
CA LYS A 30 31.36 -4.71 -14.80
C LYS A 30 32.41 -4.42 -13.75
N GLU A 31 33.63 -4.25 -14.21
CA GLU A 31 34.78 -3.97 -13.34
C GLU A 31 34.84 -2.46 -13.11
N TYR A 32 35.04 -2.06 -11.86
CA TYR A 32 35.18 -0.67 -11.45
C TYR A 32 36.44 -0.53 -10.61
N GLY A 33 37.06 0.64 -10.70
CA GLY A 33 38.24 0.95 -9.93
C GLY A 33 39.33 1.58 -10.78
N ASP A 34 40.37 2.01 -10.07
CA ASP A 34 41.58 2.54 -10.66
C ASP A 34 42.75 1.69 -10.12
N PRO A 35 43.39 0.87 -10.98
CA PRO A 35 44.50 0.01 -10.59
C PRO A 35 45.64 0.78 -9.93
N ASP A 36 45.84 2.06 -10.27
CA ASP A 36 46.96 2.88 -9.80
C ASP A 36 46.81 3.30 -8.33
N ILE A 37 45.58 3.31 -7.80
CA ILE A 37 45.27 3.61 -6.40
C ILE A 37 44.87 2.37 -5.58
N GLY A 38 44.96 1.18 -6.19
CA GLY A 38 44.73 -0.10 -5.51
C GLY A 38 43.29 -0.38 -5.09
N TRP A 39 42.31 0.33 -5.65
CA TRP A 39 40.89 0.13 -5.37
C TRP A 39 40.19 -0.42 -6.60
N THR A 40 39.74 -1.68 -6.53
CA THR A 40 38.95 -2.33 -7.58
C THR A 40 37.82 -3.18 -7.00
N HIS A 41 36.65 -3.13 -7.61
CA HIS A 41 35.53 -4.00 -7.29
C HIS A 41 34.79 -4.44 -8.56
N ASP A 42 34.20 -5.63 -8.50
CA ASP A 42 33.36 -6.16 -9.57
C ASP A 42 31.88 -5.95 -9.21
N GLU A 43 31.13 -5.25 -10.05
CA GLU A 43 29.67 -5.18 -9.99
C GLU A 43 29.09 -6.32 -10.85
N PHE A 44 28.30 -7.19 -10.25
CA PHE A 44 27.63 -8.31 -10.94
C PHE A 44 26.17 -7.97 -11.22
N HIS A 45 25.72 -8.35 -12.41
CA HIS A 45 24.35 -8.18 -12.90
C HIS A 45 23.78 -9.54 -13.33
N GLN A 46 22.65 -9.94 -12.75
CA GLN A 46 22.02 -11.23 -12.98
C GLN A 46 20.54 -11.12 -13.36
N LEU A 47 20.10 -11.87 -14.37
CA LEU A 47 18.69 -12.18 -14.60
C LEU A 47 18.36 -13.51 -13.93
N ILE A 48 17.40 -13.52 -13.01
CA ILE A 48 17.04 -14.70 -12.21
C ILE A 48 15.57 -15.07 -12.38
N GLN A 49 15.24 -16.35 -12.36
CA GLN A 49 13.88 -16.86 -12.52
C GLN A 49 13.48 -17.74 -11.33
N CYS A 50 12.32 -17.44 -10.73
CA CYS A 50 11.81 -18.19 -9.60
C CYS A 50 11.43 -19.61 -10.01
N ARG A 51 11.98 -20.63 -9.33
CA ARG A 51 11.68 -22.04 -9.63
C ARG A 51 10.30 -22.53 -9.15
N GLY A 52 9.47 -21.65 -8.58
CA GLY A 52 8.15 -22.00 -8.07
C GLY A 52 6.97 -21.37 -8.83
N CYS A 53 7.17 -20.20 -9.45
CA CYS A 53 6.10 -19.47 -10.15
C CYS A 53 6.57 -18.80 -11.45
N ASP A 54 7.80 -19.10 -11.88
CA ASP A 54 8.46 -18.63 -13.08
C ASP A 54 8.62 -17.11 -13.21
N THR A 55 8.39 -16.35 -12.13
CA THR A 55 8.61 -14.90 -12.09
C THR A 55 10.09 -14.56 -12.28
N PHE A 56 10.36 -13.66 -13.24
CA PHE A 56 11.69 -13.10 -13.50
C PHE A 56 11.99 -11.91 -12.58
N ARG A 57 13.25 -11.80 -12.15
CA ARG A 57 13.78 -10.66 -11.38
C ARG A 57 15.20 -10.35 -11.81
N TYR A 58 15.65 -9.13 -11.51
CA TYR A 58 17.01 -8.70 -11.76
C TYR A 58 17.76 -8.55 -10.43
N ARG A 59 18.99 -9.05 -10.33
CA ARG A 59 19.81 -8.99 -9.10
C ARG A 59 21.14 -8.31 -9.43
N ARG A 60 21.49 -7.29 -8.67
CA ARG A 60 22.76 -6.54 -8.72
C ARG A 60 23.49 -6.70 -7.38
N PHE A 61 24.81 -6.84 -7.38
CA PHE A 61 25.62 -6.86 -6.16
C PHE A 61 27.09 -6.56 -6.49
N ASN A 62 27.87 -6.17 -5.49
CA ASN A 62 29.31 -5.93 -5.64
C ASN A 62 30.13 -7.03 -4.94
N ILE A 63 31.34 -7.28 -5.43
CA ILE A 63 32.36 -8.10 -4.78
C ILE A 63 33.66 -7.30 -4.76
N GLU A 64 34.23 -7.11 -3.57
CA GLU A 64 35.55 -6.51 -3.40
C GLU A 64 36.62 -7.54 -3.74
N LEU A 65 37.59 -7.14 -4.56
CA LEU A 65 38.77 -7.95 -4.84
C LEU A 65 39.83 -7.60 -3.79
N GLU A 66 39.72 -8.20 -2.60
CA GLU A 66 40.80 -8.10 -1.60
C GLU A 66 42.03 -8.86 -2.12
N TYR A 67 43.24 -8.38 -1.82
CA TYR A 67 44.52 -8.99 -2.23
C TYR A 67 44.79 -10.38 -1.61
N ASN A 68 43.79 -11.00 -0.97
CA ASN A 68 43.91 -12.26 -0.26
C ASN A 68 43.79 -13.49 -1.19
N PRO A 69 44.44 -14.62 -0.81
CA PRO A 69 44.64 -15.77 -1.69
C PRO A 69 43.32 -16.36 -2.23
N PRO A 70 43.37 -17.08 -3.37
CA PRO A 70 42.21 -17.53 -4.19
C PRO A 70 41.15 -18.40 -3.49
N GLU A 71 41.28 -18.60 -2.18
CA GLU A 71 40.47 -19.47 -1.33
C GLU A 71 39.35 -18.69 -0.61
N HIS A 72 39.43 -17.36 -0.54
CA HIS A 72 38.41 -16.49 0.06
C HIS A 72 37.83 -15.53 -0.98
N ARG A 73 36.78 -15.98 -1.68
CA ARG A 73 35.95 -15.07 -2.47
C ARG A 73 35.16 -14.19 -1.50
N SER A 74 35.41 -12.88 -1.50
CA SER A 74 34.71 -11.91 -0.65
C SER A 74 33.20 -12.07 -0.77
N ASP A 75 32.49 -11.97 0.36
CA ASP A 75 31.03 -12.06 0.38
C ASP A 75 30.40 -10.92 -0.44
N PRO A 76 29.35 -11.18 -1.23
CA PRO A 76 28.65 -10.14 -1.96
C PRO A 76 28.09 -9.06 -1.02
N TYR A 77 28.31 -7.79 -1.34
CA TYR A 77 27.73 -6.64 -0.63
C TYR A 77 26.89 -5.78 -1.57
N ASP A 78 26.10 -4.85 -1.00
CA ASP A 78 25.14 -3.99 -1.72
C ASP A 78 24.24 -4.80 -2.69
N ILE A 79 23.67 -5.90 -2.19
CA ILE A 79 22.79 -6.75 -2.99
C ILE A 79 21.45 -6.03 -3.19
N GLN A 80 21.13 -5.71 -4.43
CA GLN A 80 19.88 -5.08 -4.83
C GLN A 80 19.10 -6.00 -5.77
N ILE A 81 17.81 -6.18 -5.51
CA ILE A 81 16.95 -7.05 -6.32
C ILE A 81 15.81 -6.21 -6.84
N TYR A 82 15.60 -6.24 -8.16
CA TYR A 82 14.64 -5.43 -8.86
C TYR A 82 13.51 -6.28 -9.46
N PRO A 83 12.27 -5.77 -9.41
CA PRO A 83 11.84 -4.60 -8.62
C PRO A 83 12.05 -4.86 -7.10
N ASN A 84 12.24 -3.80 -6.29
CA ASN A 84 12.74 -3.88 -4.90
C ASN A 84 12.06 -4.96 -4.02
N ASP A 85 12.86 -5.51 -3.10
CA ASP A 85 12.56 -6.66 -2.25
C ASP A 85 11.63 -6.37 -1.06
N GLU A 86 11.07 -5.16 -0.96
CA GLU A 86 9.98 -4.89 -0.02
C GLU A 86 8.88 -5.89 -0.36
N SER A 87 8.76 -6.90 0.50
CA SER A 87 7.77 -7.94 0.30
C SER A 87 6.42 -7.26 0.18
N GLU A 88 5.52 -7.77 -0.66
CA GLU A 88 4.16 -7.23 -0.74
C GLU A 88 3.43 -7.23 0.64
N SER A 89 4.00 -7.87 1.67
CA SER A 89 3.60 -7.78 3.08
C SER A 89 4.17 -6.62 3.90
N GLU A 90 5.29 -6.03 3.48
CA GLU A 90 5.92 -4.84 4.11
C GLU A 90 5.43 -3.54 3.45
N LEU A 91 4.94 -3.61 2.20
CA LEU A 91 4.32 -2.46 1.53
C LEU A 91 3.02 -2.04 2.22
N ARG A 92 2.82 -0.72 2.38
CA ARG A 92 1.52 -0.21 2.81
C ARG A 92 0.49 -0.54 1.75
N LYS A 93 -0.61 -1.16 2.17
CA LYS A 93 -1.73 -1.50 1.28
C LYS A 93 -2.84 -0.47 1.41
N PRO A 94 -3.53 -0.13 0.30
CA PRO A 94 -4.76 0.65 0.39
C PRO A 94 -5.78 0.00 1.32
N ILE A 95 -6.65 0.82 1.92
CA ILE A 95 -7.78 0.31 2.72
C ILE A 95 -8.52 -0.78 1.95
N GLN A 96 -8.64 -1.95 2.58
CA GLN A 96 -9.44 -3.04 2.03
C GLN A 96 -10.90 -2.91 2.45
N PHE A 97 -11.80 -2.93 1.47
CA PHE A 97 -13.23 -2.95 1.70
C PHE A 97 -13.67 -4.39 1.98
N LYS A 98 -13.92 -4.75 3.25
CA LYS A 98 -14.50 -6.06 3.63
C LYS A 98 -15.99 -6.20 3.31
N ASN A 99 -16.40 -5.75 2.12
CA ASN A 99 -17.76 -5.91 1.65
C ASN A 99 -17.71 -6.76 0.39
N ASN A 100 -18.58 -7.77 0.28
CA ASN A 100 -18.75 -8.63 -0.90
C ASN A 100 -19.34 -7.85 -2.10
N LEU A 101 -18.97 -6.59 -2.29
CA LEU A 101 -19.34 -5.76 -3.43
C LEU A 101 -18.14 -5.78 -4.36
N GLU A 102 -18.36 -6.29 -5.56
CA GLU A 102 -17.37 -6.90 -6.45
C GLU A 102 -16.30 -5.95 -7.03
N GLU A 103 -16.21 -4.70 -6.61
CA GLU A 103 -15.18 -3.77 -7.09
C GLU A 103 -14.62 -2.91 -5.95
N GLU A 104 -13.34 -3.14 -5.61
CA GLU A 104 -12.55 -2.27 -4.74
C GLU A 104 -12.58 -0.83 -5.29
N GLY A 105 -13.10 0.12 -4.50
CA GLY A 105 -13.20 1.53 -4.89
C GLY A 105 -14.57 2.01 -5.34
N SER A 106 -15.58 1.14 -5.54
CA SER A 106 -16.94 1.57 -5.94
C SER A 106 -17.61 2.56 -4.96
N LEU A 107 -17.24 2.51 -3.68
CA LEU A 107 -17.80 3.40 -2.64
C LEU A 107 -17.12 4.78 -2.57
N VAL A 108 -15.89 4.88 -3.08
CA VAL A 108 -15.06 6.09 -2.98
C VAL A 108 -15.04 6.75 -4.36
N PRO A 109 -15.27 8.08 -4.47
CA PRO A 109 -15.15 8.78 -5.74
C PRO A 109 -13.82 8.49 -6.44
N GLU A 110 -13.87 8.24 -7.75
CA GLU A 110 -12.71 7.78 -8.53
C GLU A 110 -11.50 8.70 -8.38
N ASN A 111 -11.72 10.01 -8.37
CA ASN A 111 -10.67 11.02 -8.19
C ASN A 111 -10.00 10.91 -6.81
N VAL A 112 -10.75 10.65 -5.75
CA VAL A 112 -10.23 10.45 -4.40
C VAL A 112 -9.44 9.14 -4.34
N TRP A 113 -10.01 8.06 -4.87
CA TRP A 113 -9.39 6.74 -4.85
C TRP A 113 -8.08 6.71 -5.64
N LYS A 114 -8.07 7.32 -6.84
CA LYS A 114 -6.88 7.47 -7.67
C LYS A 114 -5.76 8.19 -6.92
N MET A 115 -6.04 9.38 -6.38
CA MET A 115 -5.02 10.19 -5.70
C MET A 115 -4.46 9.47 -4.46
N TYR A 116 -5.33 8.84 -3.67
CA TYR A 116 -4.93 8.04 -2.52
C TYR A 116 -4.01 6.87 -2.92
N ARG A 117 -4.37 6.11 -3.96
CA ARG A 117 -3.55 5.00 -4.45
C ARG A 117 -2.20 5.46 -4.98
N GLU A 118 -2.17 6.53 -5.77
CA GLU A 118 -0.93 7.13 -6.27
C GLU A 118 -0.02 7.58 -5.10
N THR A 119 -0.60 8.16 -4.06
CA THR A 119 0.13 8.53 -2.83
C THR A 119 0.78 7.33 -2.16
N ILE A 120 0.04 6.22 -2.02
CA ILE A 120 0.59 4.96 -1.50
C ILE A 120 1.70 4.42 -2.39
N HIS A 121 1.54 4.48 -3.72
CA HIS A 121 2.58 4.04 -4.65
C HIS A 121 3.86 4.89 -4.49
N CYS A 122 3.74 6.21 -4.32
CA CYS A 122 4.88 7.09 -4.03
C CYS A 122 5.53 6.75 -2.70
N PHE A 123 4.75 6.52 -1.64
CA PHE A 123 5.26 6.15 -0.31
C PHE A 123 6.05 4.84 -0.37
N ASN A 124 5.44 3.78 -0.92
CA ASN A 124 6.05 2.47 -1.12
C ASN A 124 7.27 2.49 -2.05
N ALA A 125 7.38 3.49 -2.93
CA ALA A 125 8.55 3.69 -3.78
C ALA A 125 9.63 4.55 -3.12
N ASN A 126 9.50 4.88 -1.83
CA ASN A 126 10.37 5.81 -1.10
C ASN A 126 10.44 7.23 -1.71
N ALA A 127 9.48 7.61 -2.57
CA ALA A 127 9.36 8.93 -3.17
C ALA A 127 8.64 9.91 -2.20
N ARG A 128 9.26 10.14 -1.03
CA ARG A 128 8.65 10.81 0.13
C ARG A 128 8.13 12.22 -0.14
N THR A 129 8.85 13.02 -0.91
CA THR A 129 8.38 14.37 -1.32
C THR A 129 7.09 14.29 -2.12
N MET A 130 6.99 13.34 -3.05
CA MET A 130 5.78 13.13 -3.86
C MET A 130 4.64 12.56 -3.03
N ALA A 131 4.95 11.68 -2.06
CA ALA A 131 3.95 11.15 -1.14
C ALA A 131 3.36 12.25 -0.22
N GLY A 132 4.19 13.17 0.30
CA GLY A 132 3.71 14.34 1.05
C GLY A 132 2.81 15.25 0.20
N GLY A 133 3.18 15.50 -1.06
CA GLY A 133 2.31 16.20 -2.01
C GLY A 133 1.00 15.45 -2.30
N GLY A 134 1.07 14.12 -2.43
CA GLY A 134 -0.06 13.24 -2.65
C GLY A 134 -1.05 13.22 -1.49
N LEU A 135 -0.57 13.26 -0.24
CA LEU A 135 -1.42 13.39 0.95
C LEU A 135 -2.28 14.64 0.88
N ARG A 136 -1.64 15.78 0.62
CA ARG A 136 -2.33 17.06 0.43
C ARG A 136 -3.38 16.96 -0.68
N ALA A 137 -2.99 16.44 -1.85
CA ALA A 137 -3.90 16.31 -2.99
C ALA A 137 -5.08 15.37 -2.68
N THR A 138 -4.86 14.31 -1.90
CA THR A 138 -5.91 13.38 -1.47
C THR A 138 -6.91 14.06 -0.56
N VAL A 139 -6.45 14.85 0.44
CA VAL A 139 -7.34 15.63 1.31
C VAL A 139 -8.13 16.66 0.49
N GLU A 140 -7.50 17.33 -0.47
CA GLU A 140 -8.19 18.25 -1.37
C GLU A 140 -9.25 17.54 -2.22
N ALA A 141 -8.96 16.36 -2.75
CA ALA A 141 -9.93 15.54 -3.49
C ALA A 141 -11.14 15.15 -2.62
N ILE A 142 -10.91 14.78 -1.35
CA ILE A 142 -11.97 14.50 -0.39
C ILE A 142 -12.82 15.76 -0.16
N CYS A 143 -12.21 16.92 0.06
CA CYS A 143 -12.93 18.17 0.22
C CYS A 143 -13.84 18.47 -0.98
N LEU A 144 -13.31 18.30 -2.20
CA LEU A 144 -14.08 18.51 -3.43
C LEU A 144 -15.28 17.56 -3.54
N SER A 145 -15.11 16.28 -3.18
CA SER A 145 -16.23 15.33 -3.15
C SER A 145 -17.34 15.73 -2.18
N GLN A 146 -16.98 16.40 -1.08
CA GLN A 146 -17.91 16.89 -0.06
C GLN A 146 -18.46 18.27 -0.40
N LYS A 147 -18.23 18.75 -1.63
CA LYS A 147 -18.63 20.08 -2.12
C LYS A 147 -18.05 21.22 -1.28
N ILE A 148 -16.83 21.04 -0.76
CA ILE A 148 -16.06 22.05 -0.03
C ILE A 148 -15.01 22.64 -0.97
N ASN A 149 -15.45 23.62 -1.77
CA ASN A 149 -14.67 24.09 -2.92
C ASN A 149 -13.94 25.42 -2.65
N ASN A 150 -14.40 26.18 -1.66
CA ASN A 150 -13.96 27.56 -1.43
C ASN A 150 -12.84 27.65 -0.39
N GLY A 151 -11.89 28.55 -0.64
CA GLY A 151 -10.79 28.85 0.27
C GLY A 151 -9.57 27.93 0.10
N ASN A 152 -8.54 28.20 0.91
CA ASN A 152 -7.33 27.40 0.98
C ASN A 152 -7.58 26.08 1.74
N LEU A 153 -6.63 25.14 1.68
CA LEU A 153 -6.77 23.84 2.32
C LEU A 153 -7.04 23.94 3.83
N GLN A 154 -6.44 24.91 4.51
CA GLN A 154 -6.73 25.19 5.93
C GLN A 154 -8.23 25.39 6.18
N LYS A 155 -8.86 26.31 5.44
CA LYS A 155 -10.31 26.55 5.55
C LYS A 155 -11.13 25.31 5.21
N LYS A 156 -10.68 24.50 4.24
CA LYS A 156 -11.38 23.27 3.86
C LYS A 156 -11.32 22.21 4.97
N ILE A 157 -10.18 22.06 5.65
CA ILE A 157 -10.02 21.18 6.82
C ILE A 157 -10.92 21.65 7.97
N ASP A 158 -10.96 22.96 8.24
CA ASP A 158 -11.84 23.53 9.26
C ASP A 158 -13.32 23.24 8.96
N GLU A 159 -13.72 23.32 7.68
CA GLU A 159 -15.08 22.96 7.25
C GLU A 159 -15.39 21.46 7.40
N LEU A 160 -14.42 20.57 7.18
CA LEU A 160 -14.59 19.14 7.46
C LEU A 160 -14.83 18.89 8.96
N ALA A 161 -14.10 19.58 9.83
CA ALA A 161 -14.28 19.49 11.28
C ALA A 161 -15.64 20.04 11.72
N LYS A 162 -16.06 21.21 11.21
CA LYS A 162 -17.38 21.79 11.48
C LYS A 162 -18.53 20.89 11.08
N ARG A 163 -18.35 20.06 10.04
CA ARG A 163 -19.33 19.07 9.58
C ARG A 163 -19.29 17.76 10.37
N ASN A 164 -18.45 17.66 11.41
CA ASN A 164 -18.20 16.44 12.19
C ASN A 164 -17.73 15.25 11.34
N LEU A 165 -17.05 15.53 10.22
CA LEU A 165 -16.40 14.50 9.39
C LEU A 165 -14.98 14.17 9.89
N LEU A 166 -14.45 15.03 10.76
CA LEU A 166 -13.18 14.92 11.47
C LEU A 166 -13.39 15.26 12.93
N THR A 167 -12.60 14.64 13.81
CA THR A 167 -12.43 15.14 15.18
C THR A 167 -11.49 16.35 15.19
N THR A 168 -11.51 17.14 16.26
CA THR A 168 -10.59 18.27 16.44
C THR A 168 -9.12 17.81 16.35
N ALA A 169 -8.78 16.70 16.99
CA ALA A 169 -7.43 16.14 16.95
C ALA A 169 -6.99 15.73 15.53
N GLN A 170 -7.90 15.15 14.73
CA GLN A 170 -7.59 14.82 13.32
C GLN A 170 -7.45 16.07 12.47
N ALA A 171 -8.21 17.14 12.75
CA ALA A 171 -8.08 18.41 12.05
C ALA A 171 -6.75 19.11 12.37
N GLU A 172 -6.32 19.10 13.63
CA GLU A 172 -5.01 19.60 14.07
C GLU A 172 -3.87 18.87 13.35
N LEU A 173 -3.92 17.54 13.31
CA LEU A 173 -2.89 16.74 12.63
C LEU A 173 -2.88 16.99 11.11
N LEU A 174 -4.04 17.18 10.47
CA LEU A 174 -4.09 17.58 9.05
C LEU A 174 -3.56 18.99 8.79
N HIS A 175 -3.64 19.89 9.77
CA HIS A 175 -3.01 21.20 9.66
C HIS A 175 -1.49 21.09 9.69
N GLU A 176 -0.92 20.21 10.53
CA GLU A 176 0.50 19.89 10.53
C GLU A 176 0.93 19.25 9.20
N GLU A 177 0.20 18.23 8.73
CA GLU A 177 0.45 17.59 7.43
C GLU A 177 0.37 18.58 6.25
N ARG A 178 -0.52 19.57 6.32
CA ARG A 178 -0.59 20.63 5.31
C ARG A 178 0.71 21.43 5.26
N TYR A 179 1.35 21.69 6.40
CA TYR A 179 2.66 22.34 6.44
C TYR A 179 3.72 21.42 5.84
N ILE A 180 3.73 20.14 6.18
CA ILE A 180 4.67 19.14 5.65
C ILE A 180 4.55 19.03 4.12
N GLY A 181 3.34 18.88 3.58
CA GLY A 181 3.12 18.81 2.14
C GLY A 181 3.46 20.11 1.40
N ASN A 182 3.26 21.27 2.04
CA ASN A 182 3.68 22.55 1.50
C ASN A 182 5.21 22.66 1.44
N SER A 183 5.90 22.40 2.54
CA SER A 183 7.37 22.43 2.61
C SER A 183 7.99 21.39 1.68
N ALA A 184 7.36 20.23 1.52
CA ALA A 184 7.83 19.21 0.60
C ALA A 184 7.87 19.69 -0.85
N LEU A 185 6.80 20.33 -1.32
CA LEU A 185 6.68 20.75 -2.72
C LEU A 185 7.29 22.13 -3.01
N HIS A 186 7.26 23.05 -2.05
CA HIS A 186 7.70 24.44 -2.26
C HIS A 186 9.07 24.74 -1.68
N GLU A 187 9.45 24.08 -0.57
CA GLU A 187 10.73 24.29 0.11
C GLU A 187 11.71 23.14 -0.15
N MET A 188 11.30 22.14 -0.94
CA MET A 188 12.10 20.97 -1.33
C MET A 188 12.65 20.19 -0.13
N THR A 189 11.94 20.23 1.01
CA THR A 189 12.26 19.43 2.18
C THR A 189 11.70 18.02 2.00
N THR A 190 12.42 16.99 2.45
CA THR A 190 11.91 15.62 2.36
C THR A 190 11.24 15.26 3.69
N PRO A 191 9.92 14.98 3.73
CA PRO A 191 9.26 14.53 4.95
C PRO A 191 9.87 13.24 5.49
N SER A 192 9.75 13.00 6.80
CA SER A 192 10.12 11.70 7.35
C SER A 192 9.13 10.63 6.88
N SER A 193 9.53 9.36 6.94
CA SER A 193 8.62 8.27 6.63
C SER A 193 7.44 8.22 7.60
N GLN A 194 7.68 8.55 8.87
CA GLN A 194 6.66 8.53 9.92
C GLN A 194 5.59 9.59 9.67
N ASP A 195 5.99 10.81 9.29
CA ASP A 195 5.04 11.89 8.97
C ASP A 195 4.05 11.44 7.88
N ILE A 196 4.58 10.85 6.80
CA ILE A 196 3.73 10.38 5.69
C ILE A 196 2.83 9.23 6.15
N GLU A 197 3.33 8.36 7.03
CA GLU A 197 2.56 7.24 7.57
C GLU A 197 1.39 7.72 8.44
N ASP A 198 1.65 8.67 9.34
CA ASP A 198 0.64 9.31 10.20
C ASP A 198 -0.41 10.04 9.34
N GLY A 199 0.03 10.80 8.32
CA GLY A 199 -0.86 11.45 7.37
C GLY A 199 -1.75 10.47 6.60
N LEU A 200 -1.19 9.34 6.17
CA LEU A 200 -1.95 8.28 5.49
C LEU A 200 -3.01 7.67 6.42
N GLU A 201 -2.73 7.45 7.70
CA GLU A 201 -3.72 6.95 8.66
C GLU A 201 -4.92 7.89 8.82
N ILE A 202 -4.70 9.20 8.83
CA ILE A 202 -5.80 10.18 8.93
C ILE A 202 -6.66 10.17 7.67
N VAL A 203 -6.02 10.18 6.50
CA VAL A 203 -6.70 10.11 5.20
C VAL A 203 -7.54 8.84 5.10
N GLU A 204 -7.02 7.73 5.62
CA GLU A 204 -7.74 6.47 5.68
C GLU A 204 -8.94 6.53 6.65
N GLY A 205 -8.76 7.16 7.81
CA GLY A 205 -9.84 7.47 8.75
C GLY A 205 -10.96 8.31 8.12
N LEU A 206 -10.59 9.31 7.32
CA LEU A 206 -11.51 10.14 6.54
C LEU A 206 -12.29 9.32 5.50
N ILE A 207 -11.57 8.54 4.68
CA ILE A 207 -12.18 7.67 3.66
C ILE A 207 -13.18 6.71 4.33
N ASN A 208 -12.79 6.11 5.45
CA ASN A 208 -13.65 5.21 6.19
C ASN A 208 -14.89 5.93 6.74
N THR A 209 -14.73 7.10 7.33
CA THR A 209 -15.83 7.88 7.93
C THR A 209 -16.82 8.39 6.89
N ILE A 210 -16.32 8.91 5.77
CA ILE A 210 -17.13 9.59 4.75
C ILE A 210 -17.80 8.59 3.80
N TYR A 211 -17.12 7.51 3.40
CA TYR A 211 -17.61 6.62 2.35
C TYR A 211 -17.98 5.22 2.87
N ILE A 212 -17.16 4.64 3.74
CA ILE A 212 -17.31 3.22 4.12
C ILE A 212 -18.35 3.02 5.22
N LEU A 213 -18.29 3.82 6.30
CA LEU A 213 -19.18 3.69 7.44
C LEU A 213 -20.66 3.92 7.07
N PRO A 214 -21.04 4.92 6.24
CA PRO A 214 -22.42 5.10 5.80
C PRO A 214 -22.97 3.87 5.06
N SER A 215 -22.17 3.29 4.15
CA SER A 215 -22.54 2.06 3.42
C SER A 215 -22.71 0.86 4.37
N LYS A 216 -21.79 0.68 5.34
CA LYS A 216 -21.92 -0.37 6.37
C LYS A 216 -23.17 -0.19 7.23
N ALA A 217 -23.49 1.05 7.62
CA ALA A 217 -24.68 1.37 8.40
C ALA A 217 -25.97 1.07 7.62
N GLU A 218 -26.02 1.42 6.33
CA GLU A 218 -27.15 1.10 5.46
C GLU A 218 -27.32 -0.42 5.29
N ALA A 219 -26.23 -1.14 5.01
CA ALA A 219 -26.24 -2.59 4.90
C ALA A 219 -26.72 -3.27 6.19
N LEU A 220 -26.31 -2.76 7.36
CA LEU A 220 -26.78 -3.24 8.66
C LEU A 220 -28.28 -2.99 8.85
N ARG A 221 -28.78 -1.80 8.48
CA ARG A 221 -30.22 -1.47 8.54
C ARG A 221 -31.03 -2.42 7.64
N LYS A 222 -30.60 -2.66 6.41
CA LYS A 222 -31.22 -3.63 5.47
C LYS A 222 -31.25 -5.05 6.04
N ARG A 223 -30.14 -5.54 6.59
CA ARG A 223 -30.11 -6.88 7.22
C ARG A 223 -31.09 -7.00 8.40
N ARG A 224 -31.21 -5.94 9.22
CA ARG A 224 -32.16 -5.92 10.35
C ARG A 224 -33.61 -5.96 9.89
N THR A 225 -33.98 -5.19 8.86
CA THR A 225 -35.37 -5.17 8.36
C THR A 225 -35.74 -6.48 7.67
N THR A 226 -34.84 -7.08 6.89
CA THR A 226 -35.07 -8.40 6.26
C THR A 226 -35.23 -9.52 7.30
N ARG A 227 -34.39 -9.54 8.34
CA ARG A 227 -34.52 -10.51 9.45
C ARG A 227 -35.78 -10.30 10.28
N GLY A 228 -36.19 -9.04 10.47
CA GLY A 228 -37.47 -8.69 11.13
C GLY A 228 -38.68 -9.20 10.35
N LYS A 229 -38.71 -8.97 9.02
CA LYS A 229 -39.77 -9.48 8.12
C LYS A 229 -39.84 -11.01 8.09
N SER A 230 -38.68 -11.68 8.03
CA SER A 230 -38.60 -13.15 8.08
C SER A 230 -39.14 -13.74 9.40
N LYS A 231 -38.85 -13.10 10.55
CA LYS A 231 -39.42 -13.51 11.85
C LYS A 231 -40.93 -13.28 11.97
N ILE A 232 -41.46 -12.20 11.38
CA ILE A 232 -42.90 -11.92 11.35
C ILE A 232 -43.63 -12.96 10.49
N ASN A 233 -43.12 -13.24 9.29
CA ASN A 233 -43.69 -14.26 8.40
C ASN A 233 -43.63 -15.67 9.02
N ALA A 234 -42.54 -16.01 9.71
CA ALA A 234 -42.43 -17.28 10.43
C ALA A 234 -43.47 -17.40 11.55
N LYS A 235 -43.72 -16.32 12.33
CA LYS A 235 -44.76 -16.29 13.37
C LYS A 235 -46.20 -16.37 12.83
N GLN A 236 -46.46 -15.77 11.67
CA GLN A 236 -47.78 -15.84 11.02
C GLN A 236 -48.05 -17.23 10.43
N SER A 237 -47.02 -17.91 9.90
CA SER A 237 -47.14 -19.27 9.38
C SER A 237 -47.36 -20.33 10.47
N SER A 238 -46.87 -20.09 11.70
CA SER A 238 -47.06 -20.98 12.83
C SER A 238 -48.41 -20.79 13.55
N SER A 239 -48.96 -19.57 13.56
CA SER A 239 -50.29 -19.30 14.14
C SER A 239 -51.45 -19.76 13.24
N GLN A 240 -51.25 -19.83 11.91
CA GLN A 240 -52.25 -20.40 10.99
C GLN A 240 -52.34 -21.94 11.11
N LYS A 241 -51.22 -22.62 11.38
CA LYS A 241 -51.20 -24.08 11.59
C LYS A 241 -51.81 -24.53 12.93
N SER A 242 -51.83 -23.67 13.95
CA SER A 242 -52.47 -23.99 15.24
C SER A 242 -54.01 -23.83 15.22
N ASN A 243 -54.55 -23.01 14.31
CA ASN A 243 -55.99 -22.78 14.21
C ASN A 243 -56.72 -23.82 13.34
N SER A 244 -56.02 -24.57 12.47
CA SER A 244 -56.61 -25.64 11.66
C SER A 244 -56.82 -26.97 12.43
N HIS A 245 -56.34 -27.07 13.67
CA HIS A 245 -56.46 -28.28 14.51
C HIS A 245 -57.52 -28.19 15.62
N LYS A 246 -58.30 -27.09 15.69
CA LYS A 246 -59.37 -26.89 16.69
C LYS A 246 -60.80 -26.98 16.13
N GLN A 247 -60.96 -27.39 14.88
CA GLN A 247 -62.27 -27.69 14.28
C GLN A 247 -62.31 -29.16 13.84
N LEU A 248 -62.44 -30.07 14.81
CA LEU A 248 -62.91 -31.44 14.65
C LEU A 248 -63.53 -31.88 15.98
#